data_AF-A0A1G3Y5L7-F1
#
_entry.id   AF-A0A1G3Y5L7-F1
#
_cell.length_a   1.000
_cell.length_b   1.000
_cell.length_c   1.000
_cell.angle_alpha   90.00
_cell.angle_beta   90.00
_cell.angle_gamma   90.00
#
_symmetry.space_group_name_H-M   'P 1'
#
loop_
_entity.id
_entity.type
_entity.pdbx_description
1 polymer ?
#
loop_
_entity_poly.entity_id
_entity_poly.type
_entity_poly.pdbx_seq_one_letter_code
_entity_poly.pdbx_strand_id
1 'polypeptide(L)'
;MLSETNAVRVIMADMEEKLSGDYLFDMHYIRSNLNILSNKMPIIIDSLYEISDGKYLELYDVFKRADSEIQEILTKKRETGSVIKGKISMINGKDANVCKVMSPAPLKGQKVLIDSGVIACKGVSTGNAFLVNKEDDLNNFPDRAILVARHISPKFATVMNKAVAIVTDAGSATEYMASLARDFHVPTILNTKTATKLITSGMEITVDAVNGNVYEGRVDKIIELVQKRENLFKNTRVFKILEEVLKKIVPLNLIYLRVDTFKPELCKTFHDITHFVNEVSLDEMFKISNRPDVKEGKAVRLVLKIPLKIYIIDLNGGIETAAKRITANNICSIPMNAFLKGMMSMKWPGPKPKTALGFASVVADIAIEPSLSRYRGWGKSFALLSGEYMNFSIRLGYHLTTVEAYAGDNIDHNYIRLHFKGGGASIERRIRRTRLIKEILEKLDFEVDRIGDMLNARITRYQRSAIEEKLSILGRLTVYTKQLDMIMFSDAFVDCYLQEFMKDYSLIEAKSH
;
A
#
# COMPACT_ATOMS: atom_id res chain seq x y z
N MET A 1 4.75 -4.22 15.93
CA MET A 1 3.76 -3.26 15.38
C MET A 1 3.39 -3.52 13.91
N LEU A 2 4.30 -3.36 12.93
CA LEU A 2 4.01 -3.63 11.50
C LEU A 2 3.58 -5.09 11.21
N SER A 3 4.23 -6.06 11.88
CA SER A 3 3.82 -7.47 11.82
C SER A 3 2.39 -7.70 12.33
N GLU A 4 2.04 -7.06 13.45
CA GLU A 4 0.74 -7.20 14.10
C GLU A 4 -0.38 -6.54 13.30
N THR A 5 -0.14 -5.33 12.78
CA THR A 5 -1.10 -4.62 11.90
C THR A 5 -1.37 -5.41 10.61
N ASN A 6 -0.35 -6.03 10.01
CA ASN A 6 -0.54 -6.92 8.86
C ASN A 6 -1.34 -8.18 9.23
N ALA A 7 -1.02 -8.83 10.35
CA ALA A 7 -1.75 -10.03 10.79
C ALA A 7 -3.24 -9.75 11.00
N VAL A 8 -3.58 -8.60 11.59
CA VAL A 8 -4.96 -8.15 11.75
C VAL A 8 -5.67 -7.97 10.40
N ARG A 9 -5.02 -7.29 9.44
CA ARG A 9 -5.61 -7.05 8.11
C ARG A 9 -5.87 -8.35 7.35
N VAL A 10 -5.00 -9.35 7.49
CA VAL A 10 -5.19 -10.68 6.88
C VAL A 10 -6.44 -11.37 7.45
N ILE A 11 -6.62 -11.32 8.77
CA ILE A 11 -7.80 -11.93 9.42
C ILE A 11 -9.08 -11.20 9.01
N MET A 12 -9.06 -9.87 8.98
CA MET A 12 -10.20 -9.07 8.50
C MET A 12 -10.60 -9.43 7.07
N ALA A 13 -9.61 -9.59 6.18
CA ALA A 13 -9.84 -9.96 4.79
C ALA A 13 -10.43 -11.38 4.66
N ASP A 14 -9.93 -12.36 5.43
CA ASP A 14 -10.50 -13.72 5.44
C ASP A 14 -11.96 -13.70 5.94
N MET A 15 -12.25 -12.97 7.03
CA MET A 15 -13.61 -12.87 7.56
C MET A 15 -14.57 -12.16 6.58
N GLU A 16 -14.11 -11.11 5.91
CA GLU A 16 -14.87 -10.44 4.85
C GLU A 16 -15.12 -11.35 3.65
N GLU A 17 -14.12 -12.14 3.24
CA GLU A 17 -14.27 -13.12 2.17
C GLU A 17 -15.35 -14.16 2.52
N LYS A 18 -15.47 -14.58 3.78
CA LYS A 18 -16.55 -15.49 4.21
C LYS A 18 -17.94 -14.86 4.06
N LEU A 19 -18.07 -13.53 4.10
CA LEU A 19 -19.34 -12.83 3.89
C LEU A 19 -19.80 -12.83 2.42
N SER A 20 -18.96 -13.25 1.47
CA SER A 20 -19.39 -13.46 0.06
C SER A 20 -20.55 -14.46 -0.08
N GLY A 21 -20.71 -15.38 0.89
CA GLY A 21 -21.72 -16.43 0.88
C GLY A 21 -21.25 -17.74 0.23
N ASP A 22 -20.01 -17.77 -0.27
CA ASP A 22 -19.42 -18.91 -0.97
C ASP A 22 -18.74 -19.94 -0.05
N TYR A 23 -18.69 -19.66 1.25
CA TYR A 23 -17.95 -20.46 2.22
C TYR A 23 -18.83 -20.90 3.38
N LEU A 24 -18.73 -22.19 3.74
CA LEU A 24 -19.31 -22.71 4.96
C LEU A 24 -18.39 -22.39 6.15
N PHE A 25 -18.93 -21.75 7.17
CA PHE A 25 -18.25 -21.49 8.44
C PHE A 25 -19.24 -21.62 9.60
N ASP A 26 -18.71 -21.78 10.81
CA ASP A 26 -19.49 -21.95 12.03
C ASP A 26 -19.22 -20.82 13.04
N MET A 27 -19.87 -20.90 14.19
CA MET A 27 -19.66 -19.94 15.28
C MET A 27 -18.27 -20.04 15.90
N HIS A 28 -17.57 -21.17 15.79
CA HIS A 28 -16.23 -21.33 16.32
C HIS A 28 -15.23 -20.51 15.50
N TYR A 29 -15.35 -20.55 14.17
CA TYR A 29 -14.58 -19.71 13.25
C TYR A 29 -14.72 -18.21 13.61
N ILE A 30 -15.96 -17.72 13.75
CA ILE A 30 -16.21 -16.31 14.09
C ILE A 30 -15.56 -15.97 15.44
N ARG A 31 -15.82 -16.77 16.48
CA ARG A 31 -15.29 -16.51 17.83
C ARG A 31 -13.77 -16.58 17.90
N SER A 32 -13.16 -17.53 17.19
CA SER A 32 -11.71 -17.71 17.16
C SER A 32 -11.03 -16.48 16.55
N ASN A 33 -11.47 -16.05 15.37
CA ASN A 33 -10.90 -14.88 14.70
C ASN A 33 -11.15 -13.58 15.48
N LEU A 34 -12.34 -13.41 16.07
CA LEU A 34 -12.61 -12.27 16.95
C LEU A 34 -11.70 -12.24 18.17
N ASN A 35 -11.48 -13.39 18.81
CA ASN A 35 -10.55 -13.46 19.94
C ASN A 35 -9.12 -13.10 19.52
N ILE A 36 -8.67 -13.54 18.35
CA ILE A 36 -7.35 -13.16 17.83
C ILE A 36 -7.29 -11.64 17.58
N LEU A 37 -8.30 -11.06 16.94
CA LEU A 37 -8.38 -9.63 16.68
C LEU A 37 -8.38 -8.81 17.98
N SER A 38 -9.25 -9.15 18.94
CA SER A 38 -9.37 -8.44 20.23
C SER A 38 -8.10 -8.56 21.08
N ASN A 39 -7.33 -9.66 20.98
CA ASN A 39 -6.04 -9.77 21.66
C ASN A 39 -4.92 -8.98 20.97
N LYS A 40 -4.98 -8.80 19.64
CA LYS A 40 -3.96 -8.07 18.88
C LYS A 40 -4.15 -6.57 18.89
N MET A 41 -5.40 -6.08 18.99
CA MET A 41 -5.71 -4.64 19.00
C MET A 41 -4.95 -3.88 20.12
N PRO A 42 -4.95 -4.31 21.40
CA PRO A 42 -4.18 -3.65 22.46
C PRO A 42 -2.68 -3.58 22.15
N ILE A 43 -2.08 -4.66 21.65
CA ILE A 43 -0.65 -4.72 21.31
C ILE A 43 -0.27 -3.63 20.28
N ILE A 44 -1.14 -3.42 19.29
CA ILE A 44 -0.94 -2.41 18.25
C ILE A 44 -1.07 -1.00 18.84
N ILE A 45 -2.07 -0.76 19.69
CA ILE A 45 -2.28 0.53 20.35
C ILE A 45 -1.12 0.85 21.32
N ASP A 46 -0.70 -0.12 22.14
CA ASP A 46 0.44 -0.01 23.06
C ASP A 46 1.72 0.35 22.31
N SER A 47 1.97 -0.29 21.17
CA SER A 47 3.13 0.01 20.34
C SER A 47 3.16 1.48 19.92
N LEU A 48 2.02 2.06 19.50
CA LEU A 48 1.95 3.48 19.15
C LEU A 48 2.05 4.37 20.40
N TYR A 49 1.43 3.98 21.51
CA TYR A 49 1.49 4.71 22.77
C TYR A 49 2.94 4.89 23.25
N GLU A 50 3.75 3.82 23.19
CA GLU A 50 5.17 3.86 23.53
C GLU A 50 5.97 4.76 22.58
N ILE A 51 5.76 4.65 21.26
CA ILE A 51 6.48 5.45 20.26
C ILE A 51 6.08 6.92 20.31
N SER A 52 4.84 7.22 20.67
CA SER A 52 4.31 8.58 20.68
C SER A 52 4.52 9.34 21.99
N ASP A 53 5.23 8.74 22.96
CA ASP A 53 5.49 9.31 24.28
C ASP A 53 4.19 9.55 25.07
N GLY A 54 3.29 8.57 25.01
CA GLY A 54 2.05 8.54 25.79
C GLY A 54 0.83 9.22 25.14
N LYS A 55 0.83 9.43 23.83
CA LYS A 55 -0.30 10.04 23.10
C LYS A 55 -1.29 8.98 22.60
N TYR A 56 -2.46 9.43 22.15
CA TYR A 56 -3.49 8.61 21.48
C TYR A 56 -4.15 7.56 22.40
N LEU A 57 -4.25 7.85 23.71
CA LEU A 57 -4.96 7.01 24.68
C LEU A 57 -6.43 6.79 24.31
N GLU A 58 -7.03 7.72 23.58
CA GLU A 58 -8.42 7.69 23.12
C GLU A 58 -8.72 6.46 22.24
N LEU A 59 -7.70 5.87 21.60
CA LEU A 59 -7.83 4.64 20.82
C LEU A 59 -8.28 3.45 21.68
N TYR A 60 -7.92 3.42 22.96
CA TYR A 60 -8.41 2.40 23.89
C TYR A 60 -9.91 2.49 24.11
N ASP A 61 -10.46 3.70 24.17
CA ASP A 61 -11.90 3.90 24.37
C ASP A 61 -12.68 3.52 23.11
N VAL A 62 -12.12 3.81 21.92
CA VAL A 62 -12.68 3.34 20.65
C VAL A 62 -12.67 1.82 20.58
N PHE A 63 -11.53 1.18 20.89
CA PHE A 63 -11.40 -0.27 20.90
C PHE A 63 -12.41 -0.92 21.86
N LYS A 64 -12.46 -0.46 23.12
CA LYS A 64 -13.39 -1.01 24.13
C LYS A 64 -14.85 -0.91 23.71
N ARG A 65 -15.23 0.22 23.09
CA ARG A 65 -16.60 0.43 22.59
C ARG A 65 -16.92 -0.56 21.47
N ALA A 66 -16.06 -0.65 20.45
CA ALA A 66 -16.27 -1.57 19.33
C ALA A 66 -16.28 -3.04 19.79
N ASP A 67 -15.37 -3.43 20.69
CA ASP A 67 -15.32 -4.79 21.25
C ASP A 67 -16.59 -5.11 22.05
N SER A 68 -17.07 -4.18 22.88
CA SER A 68 -18.31 -4.36 23.65
C SER A 68 -19.53 -4.58 22.74
N GLU A 69 -19.65 -3.78 21.67
CA GLU A 69 -20.72 -3.93 20.68
C GLU A 69 -20.65 -5.28 19.96
N ILE A 70 -19.45 -5.75 19.63
CA ILE A 70 -19.22 -7.08 19.03
C ILE A 70 -19.66 -8.19 20.01
N GLN A 71 -19.30 -8.11 21.28
CA GLN A 71 -19.71 -9.09 22.29
C GLN A 71 -21.24 -9.10 22.49
N GLU A 72 -21.90 -7.94 22.40
CA GLU A 72 -23.36 -7.85 22.46
C GLU A 72 -24.02 -8.57 21.26
N ILE A 73 -23.45 -8.44 20.06
CA ILE A 73 -23.93 -9.15 18.86
C ILE A 73 -23.81 -10.67 19.05
N LEU A 74 -22.70 -11.15 19.63
CA LEU A 74 -22.47 -12.59 19.86
C LEU A 74 -23.39 -13.20 20.92
N THR A 75 -23.86 -12.40 21.88
CA THR A 75 -24.65 -12.85 23.04
C THR A 75 -26.16 -12.68 22.85
N LYS A 76 -26.60 -11.88 21.87
CA LYS A 76 -28.03 -11.73 21.52
C LYS A 76 -28.68 -13.09 21.17
N LYS A 77 -29.41 -13.66 22.13
CA LYS A 77 -30.47 -14.66 21.88
C LYS A 77 -31.71 -13.92 21.37
N ARG A 78 -31.90 -13.86 20.05
CA ARG A 78 -33.23 -13.56 19.47
C ARG A 78 -33.96 -14.88 19.19
N GLU A 79 -35.23 -14.92 19.56
CA GLU A 79 -36.08 -16.10 19.62
C GLU A 79 -36.10 -16.93 18.32
N THR A 80 -36.09 -18.24 18.50
CA THR A 80 -36.07 -19.28 17.46
C THR A 80 -37.34 -19.25 16.61
N GLY A 81 -37.21 -18.84 15.35
CA GLY A 81 -38.13 -19.22 14.27
C GLY A 81 -37.67 -20.52 13.61
N SER A 82 -38.54 -21.53 13.63
CA SER A 82 -38.46 -22.90 13.08
C SER A 82 -37.27 -23.28 12.20
N VAL A 83 -36.55 -24.32 12.65
CA VAL A 83 -35.58 -25.10 11.87
C VAL A 83 -36.32 -25.89 10.78
N ILE A 84 -36.10 -25.55 9.51
CA ILE A 84 -36.43 -26.43 8.39
C ILE A 84 -35.35 -27.53 8.35
N LYS A 85 -35.75 -28.77 8.66
CA LYS A 85 -34.92 -29.98 8.50
C LYS A 85 -34.60 -30.22 7.02
N GLY A 86 -33.50 -29.65 6.54
CA GLY A 86 -32.82 -30.11 5.32
C GLY A 86 -31.76 -31.16 5.70
N LYS A 87 -31.87 -32.38 5.17
CA LYS A 87 -30.84 -33.42 5.28
C LYS A 87 -29.52 -32.89 4.70
N ILE A 88 -28.53 -32.63 5.55
CA ILE A 88 -27.13 -32.45 5.15
C ILE A 88 -26.45 -33.80 5.36
N SER A 89 -26.08 -34.47 4.26
CA SER A 89 -25.21 -35.65 4.30
C SER A 89 -23.79 -35.20 4.65
N MET A 90 -23.30 -35.65 5.80
CA MET A 90 -21.94 -35.44 6.28
C MET A 90 -20.94 -36.04 5.30
N ILE A 91 -20.02 -35.22 4.79
CA ILE A 91 -18.78 -35.71 4.17
C ILE A 91 -17.67 -35.43 5.19
N ASN A 92 -17.19 -36.50 5.83
CA ASN A 92 -16.00 -36.44 6.68
C ASN A 92 -14.76 -36.30 5.78
N GLY A 93 -13.87 -35.38 6.15
CA GLY A 93 -12.55 -35.26 5.55
C GLY A 93 -11.65 -34.42 6.44
N LYS A 94 -10.86 -35.09 7.28
CA LYS A 94 -9.66 -34.53 7.90
C LYS A 94 -8.65 -34.30 6.78
N ASP A 95 -8.12 -33.08 6.68
CA ASP A 95 -6.69 -32.78 6.56
C ASP A 95 -6.50 -31.30 6.24
N ALA A 96 -5.89 -30.61 7.20
CA ALA A 96 -5.33 -29.28 7.00
C ALA A 96 -4.07 -29.44 6.12
N ASN A 97 -4.20 -29.17 4.83
CA ASN A 97 -3.06 -28.99 3.94
C ASN A 97 -3.39 -27.90 2.91
N VAL A 98 -2.48 -26.93 2.85
CA VAL A 98 -2.24 -25.91 1.82
C VAL A 98 -3.14 -26.06 0.59
N CYS A 99 -4.08 -25.13 0.40
CA CYS A 99 -4.88 -25.04 -0.82
C CYS A 99 -3.99 -24.69 -2.02
N LYS A 100 -3.43 -25.73 -2.64
CA LYS A 100 -3.00 -25.71 -4.03
C LYS A 100 -4.27 -25.52 -4.84
N VAL A 101 -4.49 -24.31 -5.38
CA VAL A 101 -5.66 -24.00 -6.21
C VAL A 101 -5.66 -24.95 -7.40
N MET A 102 -6.44 -26.03 -7.31
CA MET A 102 -6.76 -26.88 -8.46
C MET A 102 -7.66 -26.04 -9.38
N SER A 103 -7.21 -25.84 -10.62
CA SER A 103 -7.98 -25.26 -11.70
C SER A 103 -9.33 -26.00 -11.84
N PRO A 104 -10.49 -25.36 -11.58
CA PRO A 104 -11.79 -26.00 -11.75
C PRO A 104 -12.01 -26.27 -13.25
N ALA A 105 -12.39 -27.51 -13.58
CA ALA A 105 -12.61 -27.92 -14.97
C ALA A 105 -13.64 -27.00 -15.66
N PRO A 106 -13.33 -26.47 -16.86
CA PRO A 106 -14.28 -25.70 -17.64
C PRO A 106 -15.58 -26.45 -17.87
N LEU A 107 -16.71 -25.73 -17.88
CA LEU A 107 -17.98 -26.28 -18.35
C LEU A 107 -17.81 -26.80 -19.79
N LYS A 108 -18.09 -28.10 -19.98
CA LYS A 108 -18.01 -28.76 -21.29
C LYS A 108 -18.92 -28.03 -22.29
N GLY A 109 -18.33 -27.58 -23.41
CA GLY A 109 -19.05 -26.99 -24.55
C GLY A 109 -18.98 -25.47 -24.69
N GLN A 110 -18.19 -24.76 -23.87
CA GLN A 110 -18.02 -23.31 -23.99
C GLN A 110 -16.56 -22.88 -24.17
N LYS A 111 -16.35 -21.80 -24.91
CA LYS A 111 -15.02 -21.27 -25.22
C LYS A 111 -14.53 -20.42 -24.06
N VAL A 112 -13.53 -20.94 -23.35
CA VAL A 112 -12.82 -20.24 -22.28
C VAL A 112 -11.75 -19.35 -22.91
N LEU A 113 -11.77 -18.06 -22.60
CA LEU A 113 -10.75 -17.09 -22.98
C LEU A 113 -9.61 -17.07 -21.96
N ILE A 114 -9.94 -17.19 -20.67
CA ILE A 114 -8.98 -17.15 -19.56
C ILE A 114 -9.37 -18.21 -18.54
N ASP A 115 -8.39 -19.01 -18.11
CA ASP A 115 -8.53 -20.09 -17.11
C ASP A 115 -7.57 -19.91 -15.92
N SER A 116 -6.95 -18.74 -15.81
CA SER A 116 -5.95 -18.42 -14.80
C SER A 116 -6.07 -16.98 -14.30
N GLY A 117 -5.73 -16.79 -13.03
CA GLY A 117 -5.81 -15.49 -12.37
C GLY A 117 -5.98 -15.65 -10.86
N VAL A 118 -5.94 -14.53 -10.16
CA VAL A 118 -6.20 -14.42 -8.73
C VAL A 118 -7.57 -13.79 -8.56
N ILE A 119 -8.50 -14.53 -7.96
CA ILE A 119 -9.83 -14.03 -7.65
C ILE A 119 -9.72 -13.01 -6.51
N ALA A 120 -10.13 -11.77 -6.76
CA ALA A 120 -10.15 -10.71 -5.76
C ALA A 120 -11.52 -10.54 -5.11
N CYS A 121 -12.57 -10.64 -5.93
CA CYS A 121 -13.97 -10.63 -5.50
C CYS A 121 -14.70 -11.72 -6.28
N LYS A 122 -15.33 -12.66 -5.57
CA LYS A 122 -16.10 -13.75 -6.19
C LYS A 122 -17.43 -13.25 -6.73
N GLY A 123 -17.96 -14.00 -7.69
CA GLY A 123 -19.26 -13.75 -8.30
C GLY A 123 -19.22 -14.01 -9.80
N VAL A 124 -20.37 -13.88 -10.43
CA VAL A 124 -20.53 -14.13 -11.86
C VAL A 124 -21.26 -12.95 -12.47
N SER A 125 -20.73 -12.42 -13.57
CA SER A 125 -21.38 -11.34 -14.30
C SER A 125 -21.08 -11.42 -15.79
N THR A 126 -22.00 -10.86 -16.57
CA THR A 126 -21.91 -10.81 -18.04
C THR A 126 -22.10 -9.38 -18.49
N GLY A 127 -21.34 -8.97 -19.50
CA GLY A 127 -21.42 -7.64 -20.09
C GLY A 127 -20.41 -7.47 -21.21
N ASN A 128 -20.43 -6.29 -21.83
CA ASN A 128 -19.47 -5.93 -22.86
C ASN A 128 -18.15 -5.52 -22.21
N ALA A 129 -17.05 -6.10 -22.67
CA ALA A 129 -15.71 -5.73 -22.24
C ALA A 129 -15.38 -4.31 -22.68
N PHE A 130 -14.77 -3.51 -21.80
CA PHE A 130 -14.27 -2.19 -22.10
C PHE A 130 -12.80 -2.10 -21.68
N LEU A 131 -11.92 -1.95 -22.67
CA LEU A 131 -10.48 -1.95 -22.44
C LEU A 131 -10.00 -0.56 -22.01
N VAL A 132 -9.46 -0.46 -20.79
CA VAL A 132 -8.91 0.77 -20.22
C VAL A 132 -7.39 0.74 -20.35
N ASN A 133 -6.85 1.58 -21.24
CA ASN A 133 -5.40 1.69 -21.44
C ASN A 133 -4.83 2.91 -20.72
N LYS A 134 -5.60 4.00 -20.65
CA LYS A 134 -5.25 5.24 -19.94
C LYS A 134 -6.42 5.69 -19.08
N GLU A 135 -6.12 6.51 -18.08
CA GLU A 135 -7.12 6.97 -17.12
C GLU A 135 -8.25 7.78 -17.76
N ASP A 136 -7.97 8.51 -18.85
CA ASP A 136 -8.98 9.28 -19.59
C ASP A 136 -10.08 8.39 -20.20
N ASP A 137 -9.81 7.11 -20.44
CA ASP A 137 -10.79 6.17 -21.00
C ASP A 137 -11.96 5.94 -20.03
N LEU A 138 -11.72 6.12 -18.71
CA LEU A 138 -12.73 5.98 -17.66
C LEU A 138 -13.86 7.01 -17.80
N ASN A 139 -13.60 8.17 -18.40
CA ASN A 139 -14.62 9.22 -18.59
C ASN A 139 -15.77 8.76 -19.50
N ASN A 140 -15.47 7.85 -20.44
CA ASN A 140 -16.43 7.31 -21.41
C ASN A 140 -16.84 5.87 -21.05
N PHE A 141 -16.62 5.44 -19.81
CA PHE A 141 -16.93 4.09 -19.39
C PHE A 141 -18.45 3.83 -19.43
N PRO A 142 -18.91 2.82 -20.19
CA PRO A 142 -20.33 2.54 -20.35
C PRO A 142 -20.95 1.90 -19.10
N ASP A 143 -22.24 2.13 -18.90
CA ASP A 143 -22.98 1.48 -17.82
C ASP A 143 -23.10 -0.03 -18.08
N ARG A 144 -22.93 -0.81 -17.00
CA ARG A 144 -22.99 -2.27 -16.99
C ARG A 144 -21.95 -2.97 -17.87
N ALA A 145 -20.75 -2.38 -18.00
CA ALA A 145 -19.64 -2.95 -18.76
C ALA A 145 -18.63 -3.71 -17.88
N ILE A 146 -17.81 -4.55 -18.50
CA ILE A 146 -16.73 -5.29 -17.83
C ILE A 146 -15.43 -4.54 -18.05
N LEU A 147 -14.81 -4.07 -16.97
CA LEU A 147 -13.55 -3.32 -17.04
C LEU A 147 -12.41 -4.30 -17.29
N VAL A 148 -11.68 -4.10 -18.39
CA VAL A 148 -10.45 -4.87 -18.69
C VAL A 148 -9.27 -3.91 -18.72
N ALA A 149 -8.22 -4.19 -17.95
CA ALA A 149 -7.06 -3.29 -17.88
C ALA A 149 -5.75 -4.05 -17.61
N ARG A 150 -4.61 -3.41 -17.91
CA ARG A 150 -3.30 -4.02 -17.66
C ARG A 150 -2.97 -4.06 -16.16
N HIS A 151 -3.21 -2.95 -15.47
CA HIS A 151 -2.96 -2.79 -14.04
C HIS A 151 -4.24 -2.35 -13.34
N ILE A 152 -4.41 -2.79 -12.09
CA ILE A 152 -5.46 -2.25 -11.23
C ILE A 152 -5.08 -0.81 -10.81
N SER A 153 -6.05 0.10 -10.76
CA SER A 153 -5.80 1.51 -10.46
C SER A 153 -6.84 2.06 -9.48
N PRO A 154 -6.44 2.88 -8.47
CA PRO A 154 -7.37 3.57 -7.58
C PRO A 154 -8.48 4.36 -8.29
N LYS A 155 -8.22 4.84 -9.51
CA LYS A 155 -9.19 5.63 -10.28
C LYS A 155 -10.39 4.83 -10.76
N PHE A 156 -10.33 3.49 -10.74
CA PHE A 156 -11.49 2.65 -11.06
C PHE A 156 -12.66 2.87 -10.11
N ALA A 157 -12.41 3.41 -8.90
CA ALA A 157 -13.45 3.86 -7.98
C ALA A 157 -14.49 4.79 -8.65
N THR A 158 -14.08 5.59 -9.65
CA THR A 158 -14.96 6.53 -10.37
C THR A 158 -16.02 5.86 -11.25
N VAL A 159 -15.75 4.62 -11.70
CA VAL A 159 -16.63 3.84 -12.59
C VAL A 159 -17.11 2.54 -11.95
N MET A 160 -16.78 2.32 -10.67
CA MET A 160 -17.05 1.07 -9.96
C MET A 160 -18.55 0.75 -9.89
N ASN A 161 -19.39 1.79 -9.75
CA ASN A 161 -20.85 1.67 -9.76
C ASN A 161 -21.44 1.34 -11.15
N LYS A 162 -20.66 1.52 -12.22
CA LYS A 162 -21.02 1.20 -13.60
C LYS A 162 -20.50 -0.17 -14.03
N ALA A 163 -19.38 -0.62 -13.47
CA ALA A 163 -18.75 -1.88 -13.83
C ALA A 163 -19.54 -3.07 -13.26
N VAL A 164 -19.74 -4.11 -14.08
CA VAL A 164 -20.34 -5.39 -13.64
C VAL A 164 -19.32 -6.48 -13.38
N ALA A 165 -18.09 -6.33 -13.87
CA ALA A 165 -16.94 -7.14 -13.48
C ALA A 165 -15.64 -6.41 -13.79
N ILE A 166 -14.54 -6.86 -13.19
CA ILE A 166 -13.18 -6.34 -13.43
C ILE A 166 -12.24 -7.50 -13.76
N VAL A 167 -11.45 -7.34 -14.82
CA VAL A 167 -10.41 -8.30 -15.23
C VAL A 167 -9.10 -7.56 -15.47
N THR A 168 -8.01 -7.94 -14.80
CA THR A 168 -6.69 -7.31 -15.03
C THR A 168 -5.56 -8.28 -15.31
N ASP A 169 -4.56 -7.84 -16.07
CA ASP A 169 -3.34 -8.63 -16.34
C ASP A 169 -2.41 -8.70 -15.14
N ALA A 170 -2.39 -7.66 -14.30
CA ALA A 170 -1.57 -7.53 -13.10
C ALA A 170 -2.38 -6.93 -11.93
N GLY A 171 -1.95 -7.23 -10.70
CA GLY A 171 -2.60 -6.83 -9.44
C GLY A 171 -2.80 -8.03 -8.51
N SER A 172 -2.93 -7.81 -7.20
CA SER A 172 -3.17 -8.89 -6.23
C SER A 172 -4.43 -8.66 -5.40
N ALA A 173 -5.03 -9.74 -4.92
CA ALA A 173 -6.27 -9.72 -4.15
C ALA A 173 -6.16 -8.94 -2.82
N THR A 174 -4.97 -8.65 -2.32
CA THR A 174 -4.82 -7.93 -1.04
C THR A 174 -4.82 -6.39 -1.21
N GLU A 175 -4.95 -5.86 -2.42
CA GLU A 175 -4.73 -4.41 -2.74
C GLU A 175 -5.96 -3.61 -2.36
N TYR A 176 -5.80 -2.30 -2.08
CA TYR A 176 -6.94 -1.45 -1.73
C TYR A 176 -8.05 -1.51 -2.78
N MET A 177 -7.71 -1.59 -4.07
CA MET A 177 -8.70 -1.75 -5.14
C MET A 177 -9.37 -3.13 -5.17
N ALA A 178 -8.66 -4.20 -4.77
CA ALA A 178 -9.27 -5.51 -4.63
C ALA A 178 -10.28 -5.54 -3.48
N SER A 179 -9.98 -4.87 -2.36
CA SER A 179 -10.95 -4.62 -1.29
C SER A 179 -12.11 -3.77 -1.75
N LEU A 180 -11.86 -2.67 -2.48
CA LEU A 180 -12.93 -1.81 -2.99
C LEU A 180 -13.88 -2.55 -3.94
N ALA A 181 -13.36 -3.44 -4.79
CA ALA A 181 -14.20 -4.29 -5.62
C ALA A 181 -15.13 -5.19 -4.79
N ARG A 182 -14.69 -5.66 -3.61
CA ARG A 182 -15.55 -6.40 -2.67
C ARG A 182 -16.61 -5.51 -2.03
N ASP A 183 -16.24 -4.31 -1.60
CA ASP A 183 -17.19 -3.34 -1.02
C ASP A 183 -18.36 -3.07 -1.99
N PHE A 184 -18.04 -2.94 -3.28
CA PHE A 184 -19.01 -2.72 -4.35
C PHE A 184 -19.64 -4.01 -4.91
N HIS A 185 -19.23 -5.18 -4.42
CA HIS A 185 -19.72 -6.49 -4.85
C HIS A 185 -19.55 -6.72 -6.37
N VAL A 186 -18.43 -6.26 -6.93
CA VAL A 186 -18.10 -6.38 -8.35
C VAL A 186 -17.16 -7.57 -8.56
N PRO A 187 -17.60 -8.66 -9.24
CA PRO A 187 -16.77 -9.82 -9.54
C PRO A 187 -15.43 -9.42 -10.19
N THR A 188 -14.32 -9.87 -9.62
CA THR A 188 -13.00 -9.38 -10.00
C THR A 188 -11.96 -10.50 -10.08
N ILE A 189 -11.31 -10.64 -11.24
CA ILE A 189 -10.18 -11.54 -11.48
C ILE A 189 -8.95 -10.69 -11.83
N LEU A 190 -7.89 -10.81 -11.04
CA LEU A 190 -6.63 -10.09 -11.21
C LEU A 190 -5.53 -11.02 -11.70
N ASN A 191 -4.39 -10.46 -12.11
CA ASN A 191 -3.19 -11.23 -12.47
C ASN A 191 -3.43 -12.32 -13.54
N THR A 192 -4.31 -12.05 -14.51
CA THR A 192 -4.62 -12.97 -15.61
C THR A 192 -3.51 -13.06 -16.65
N LYS A 193 -2.55 -12.12 -16.62
CA LYS A 193 -1.37 -11.98 -17.50
C LYS A 193 -1.68 -11.72 -18.99
N THR A 194 -2.84 -12.11 -19.50
CA THR A 194 -3.16 -12.13 -20.94
C THR A 194 -4.54 -11.57 -21.29
N ALA A 195 -5.35 -11.12 -20.33
CA ALA A 195 -6.68 -10.57 -20.59
C ALA A 195 -6.69 -9.46 -21.63
N THR A 196 -5.79 -8.48 -21.52
CA THR A 196 -5.77 -7.33 -22.46
C THR A 196 -5.38 -7.73 -23.88
N LYS A 197 -4.78 -8.92 -24.08
CA LYS A 197 -4.40 -9.45 -25.39
C LYS A 197 -5.49 -10.30 -26.02
N LEU A 198 -6.30 -10.98 -25.20
CA LEU A 198 -7.31 -11.94 -25.64
C LEU A 198 -8.72 -11.32 -25.75
N ILE A 199 -9.01 -10.29 -24.96
CA ILE A 199 -10.31 -9.64 -24.91
C ILE A 199 -10.25 -8.31 -25.66
N THR A 200 -11.22 -8.07 -26.53
CA THR A 200 -11.35 -6.81 -27.28
C THR A 200 -12.50 -5.96 -26.74
N SER A 201 -12.37 -4.64 -26.83
CA SER A 201 -13.44 -3.73 -26.38
C SER A 201 -14.71 -3.95 -27.20
N GLY A 202 -15.85 -4.05 -26.55
CA GLY A 202 -17.16 -4.37 -27.13
C GLY A 202 -17.49 -5.86 -27.18
N MET A 203 -16.53 -6.75 -26.90
CA MET A 203 -16.78 -8.20 -26.84
C MET A 203 -17.66 -8.54 -25.64
N GLU A 204 -18.76 -9.24 -25.87
CA GLU A 204 -19.57 -9.79 -24.77
C GLU A 204 -18.83 -10.97 -24.13
N ILE A 205 -18.65 -10.93 -22.81
CA ILE A 205 -17.98 -11.98 -22.04
C ILE A 205 -18.74 -12.28 -20.74
N THR A 206 -18.60 -13.52 -20.25
CA THR A 206 -19.01 -13.90 -18.89
C THR A 206 -17.77 -14.09 -18.03
N VAL A 207 -17.68 -13.34 -16.94
CA VAL A 207 -16.63 -13.47 -15.93
C VAL A 207 -17.18 -14.35 -14.80
N ASP A 208 -16.58 -15.52 -14.62
CA ASP A 208 -16.81 -16.41 -13.49
C ASP A 208 -15.64 -16.26 -12.50
N ALA A 209 -15.78 -15.26 -11.64
CA ALA A 209 -14.84 -15.03 -10.55
C ALA A 209 -15.04 -15.99 -9.37
N VAL A 210 -15.90 -17.02 -9.48
CA VAL A 210 -15.98 -18.11 -8.49
C VAL A 210 -14.95 -19.18 -8.83
N ASN A 211 -14.82 -19.52 -10.12
CA ASN A 211 -13.89 -20.53 -10.62
C ASN A 211 -12.62 -19.95 -11.27
N GLY A 212 -12.55 -18.63 -11.46
CA GLY A 212 -11.42 -17.96 -12.06
C GLY A 212 -11.39 -18.05 -13.60
N ASN A 213 -12.56 -18.22 -14.22
CA ASN A 213 -12.68 -18.40 -15.67
C ASN A 213 -13.33 -17.17 -16.32
N VAL A 214 -12.89 -16.85 -17.54
CA VAL A 214 -13.57 -15.88 -18.40
C VAL A 214 -13.98 -16.58 -19.69
N TYR A 215 -15.27 -16.51 -20.04
CA TYR A 215 -15.86 -17.15 -21.20
C TYR A 215 -16.18 -16.12 -22.28
N GLU A 216 -16.10 -16.54 -23.54
CA GLU A 216 -16.61 -15.76 -24.66
C GLU A 216 -18.14 -15.85 -24.72
N GLY A 217 -18.80 -14.70 -24.82
CA GLY A 217 -20.25 -14.59 -24.84
C GLY A 217 -20.91 -14.80 -23.47
N ARG A 218 -22.24 -14.84 -23.48
CA ARG A 218 -23.08 -15.03 -22.29
C ARG A 218 -23.27 -16.50 -21.92
N VAL A 219 -23.12 -16.81 -20.62
CA VAL A 219 -23.25 -18.17 -20.07
C VAL A 219 -24.31 -18.25 -18.95
N ASP A 220 -25.56 -18.54 -19.32
CA ASP A 220 -26.68 -18.55 -18.35
C ASP A 220 -26.57 -19.67 -17.29
N LYS A 221 -26.02 -20.84 -17.68
CA LYS A 221 -25.90 -22.00 -16.77
C LYS A 221 -25.04 -21.72 -15.54
N ILE A 222 -23.99 -20.90 -15.65
CA ILE A 222 -23.14 -20.51 -14.51
C ILE A 222 -23.91 -19.55 -13.60
N ILE A 223 -24.60 -18.58 -14.19
CA ILE A 223 -25.39 -17.57 -13.48
C ILE A 223 -26.45 -18.25 -12.59
N GLU A 224 -27.19 -19.22 -13.14
CA GLU A 224 -28.20 -19.97 -12.40
C GLU A 224 -27.62 -20.79 -11.24
N LEU A 225 -26.46 -21.43 -11.44
CA LEU A 225 -25.81 -22.27 -10.43
C LEU A 225 -25.33 -21.47 -9.22
N VAL A 226 -24.76 -20.28 -9.44
CA VAL A 226 -24.28 -19.40 -8.38
C VAL A 226 -25.44 -18.77 -7.61
N GLN A 227 -26.46 -18.26 -8.32
CA GLN A 227 -27.67 -17.71 -7.68
C GLN A 227 -28.37 -18.73 -6.76
N LYS A 228 -28.41 -20.00 -7.15
CA LYS A 228 -29.02 -21.06 -6.33
C LYS A 228 -28.22 -21.39 -5.06
N ARG A 229 -26.89 -21.27 -5.10
CA ARG A 229 -26.02 -21.51 -3.93
C ARG A 229 -26.06 -20.34 -2.94
N GLU A 230 -25.93 -19.10 -3.42
CA GLU A 230 -25.90 -17.91 -2.57
C GLU A 230 -27.15 -17.79 -1.67
N ASN A 231 -28.32 -18.13 -2.20
CA ASN A 231 -29.59 -17.97 -1.49
C ASN A 231 -29.76 -18.91 -0.28
N LEU A 232 -29.03 -20.04 -0.22
CA LEU A 232 -29.19 -21.02 0.87
C LEU A 232 -28.42 -20.62 2.13
N PHE A 233 -27.21 -20.07 1.98
CA PHE A 233 -26.33 -19.80 3.11
C PHE A 233 -26.51 -18.39 3.72
N LYS A 234 -26.83 -17.38 2.88
CA LYS A 234 -27.13 -16.00 3.32
C LYS A 234 -28.30 -15.91 4.31
N ASN A 235 -29.22 -16.88 4.26
CA ASN A 235 -30.37 -16.96 5.15
C ASN A 235 -30.06 -17.56 6.53
N THR A 236 -28.85 -18.08 6.76
CA THR A 236 -28.48 -18.70 8.02
C THR A 236 -28.22 -17.68 9.13
N ARG A 237 -28.46 -18.07 10.39
CA ARG A 237 -28.17 -17.23 11.56
C ARG A 237 -26.69 -16.87 11.67
N VAL A 238 -25.80 -17.83 11.38
CA VAL A 238 -24.35 -17.66 11.50
C VAL A 238 -23.86 -16.61 10.50
N PHE A 239 -24.39 -16.62 9.27
CA PHE A 239 -24.09 -15.59 8.27
C PHE A 239 -24.51 -14.19 8.72
N LYS A 240 -25.74 -14.02 9.24
CA LYS A 240 -26.23 -12.74 9.77
C LYS A 240 -25.40 -12.23 10.96
N ILE A 241 -24.89 -13.12 11.81
CA ILE A 241 -24.00 -12.74 12.90
C ILE A 241 -22.67 -12.22 12.35
N LEU A 242 -22.07 -12.91 11.38
CA LEU A 242 -20.84 -12.44 10.74
C LEU A 242 -21.05 -11.08 10.07
N GLU A 243 -22.17 -10.88 9.37
CA GLU A 243 -22.53 -9.62 8.73
C GLU A 243 -22.57 -8.44 9.73
N GLU A 244 -23.27 -8.63 10.85
CA GLU A 244 -23.38 -7.60 11.90
C GLU A 244 -22.04 -7.32 12.59
N VAL A 245 -21.24 -8.36 12.81
CA VAL A 245 -19.90 -8.25 13.39
C VAL A 245 -18.96 -7.49 12.45
N LEU A 246 -18.96 -7.80 11.16
CA LEU A 246 -18.05 -7.17 10.19
C LEU A 246 -18.30 -5.67 10.04
N LYS A 247 -19.55 -5.20 10.21
CA LYS A 247 -19.87 -3.76 10.26
C LYS A 247 -19.11 -2.99 11.34
N LYS A 248 -18.60 -3.66 12.37
CA LYS A 248 -17.81 -3.07 13.46
C LYS A 248 -16.30 -3.25 13.29
N ILE A 249 -15.88 -4.06 12.32
CA ILE A 249 -14.47 -4.45 12.16
C ILE A 249 -13.88 -3.87 10.88
N VAL A 250 -14.55 -4.07 9.75
CA VAL A 250 -13.96 -3.90 8.40
C VAL A 250 -14.13 -2.51 7.79
N PRO A 251 -15.27 -1.79 7.92
CA PRO A 251 -15.43 -0.51 7.25
C PRO A 251 -14.30 0.47 7.56
N LEU A 252 -13.68 1.03 6.53
CA LEU A 252 -12.67 2.07 6.64
C LEU A 252 -13.35 3.44 6.51
N ASN A 253 -13.69 4.02 7.66
CA ASN A 253 -14.32 5.33 7.73
C ASN A 253 -13.29 6.46 7.75
N LEU A 254 -12.05 6.16 8.13
CA LEU A 254 -10.98 7.13 8.25
C LEU A 254 -10.10 7.19 6.99
N ILE A 255 -10.50 8.02 6.02
CA ILE A 255 -9.80 8.18 4.74
C ILE A 255 -8.95 9.47 4.76
N TYR A 256 -7.69 9.40 4.31
CA TYR A 256 -6.65 10.45 4.39
C TYR A 256 -6.95 11.75 3.58
N LEU A 257 -8.14 11.92 3.01
CA LEU A 257 -8.40 12.98 2.03
C LEU A 257 -8.39 14.41 2.62
N ARG A 258 -8.41 14.61 3.95
CA ARG A 258 -8.28 15.92 4.61
C ARG A 258 -7.55 15.82 5.95
N VAL A 259 -6.59 16.73 6.19
CA VAL A 259 -5.80 16.79 7.44
C VAL A 259 -6.70 16.96 8.69
N ASP A 260 -7.88 17.58 8.52
CA ASP A 260 -8.82 17.85 9.61
C ASP A 260 -9.67 16.63 10.02
N THR A 261 -9.70 15.57 9.19
CA THR A 261 -10.53 14.36 9.42
C THR A 261 -9.73 13.16 9.93
N PHE A 262 -8.41 13.29 10.11
CA PHE A 262 -7.54 12.18 10.53
C PHE A 262 -7.20 12.27 12.03
N LYS A 263 -8.17 11.94 12.88
CA LYS A 263 -8.05 12.04 14.35
C LYS A 263 -8.46 10.73 15.04
N PRO A 264 -7.87 10.39 16.19
CA PRO A 264 -8.14 9.11 16.86
C PRO A 264 -9.61 8.99 17.31
N GLU A 265 -10.29 10.10 17.61
CA GLU A 265 -11.69 10.09 18.07
C GLU A 265 -12.68 9.77 16.94
N LEU A 266 -12.25 9.88 15.68
CA LEU A 266 -13.06 9.59 14.51
C LEU A 266 -12.98 8.12 14.09
N CYS A 267 -12.09 7.34 14.70
CA CYS A 267 -12.03 5.89 14.51
C CYS A 267 -13.32 5.23 15.03
N LYS A 268 -13.90 4.33 14.24
CA LYS A 268 -15.12 3.60 14.61
C LYS A 268 -14.94 2.09 14.58
N THR A 269 -14.03 1.59 13.76
CA THR A 269 -13.82 0.15 13.54
C THR A 269 -12.41 -0.28 13.92
N PHE A 270 -12.19 -1.59 14.04
CA PHE A 270 -10.84 -2.14 14.21
C PHE A 270 -9.94 -1.79 13.01
N HIS A 271 -10.49 -1.72 11.79
CA HIS A 271 -9.76 -1.30 10.60
C HIS A 271 -9.35 0.18 10.69
N ASP A 272 -10.22 1.08 11.16
CA ASP A 272 -9.87 2.48 11.39
C ASP A 272 -8.70 2.62 12.38
N ILE A 273 -8.73 1.89 13.51
CA ILE A 273 -7.64 1.87 14.50
C ILE A 273 -6.34 1.37 13.85
N THR A 274 -6.41 0.24 13.14
CA THR A 274 -5.24 -0.37 12.49
C THR A 274 -4.63 0.57 11.45
N HIS A 275 -5.48 1.22 10.65
CA HIS A 275 -5.07 2.20 9.65
C HIS A 275 -4.46 3.44 10.31
N PHE A 276 -5.11 4.02 11.32
CA PHE A 276 -4.61 5.17 12.06
C PHE A 276 -3.24 4.88 12.68
N VAL A 277 -3.09 3.76 13.38
CA VAL A 277 -1.81 3.39 14.00
C VAL A 277 -0.72 3.24 12.93
N ASN A 278 -1.01 2.56 11.82
CA ASN A 278 -0.02 2.39 10.76
C ASN A 278 0.47 3.72 10.17
N GLU A 279 -0.45 4.67 9.94
CA GLU A 279 -0.11 5.98 9.36
C GLU A 279 0.58 6.91 10.37
N VAL A 280 0.10 6.97 11.62
CA VAL A 280 0.63 7.88 12.65
C VAL A 280 1.97 7.42 13.20
N SER A 281 2.19 6.10 13.30
CA SER A 281 3.45 5.59 13.84
C SER A 281 4.66 6.03 13.03
N LEU A 282 4.52 6.17 11.70
CA LEU A 282 5.60 6.71 10.86
C LEU A 282 5.92 8.16 11.26
N ASP A 283 4.90 8.98 11.47
CA ASP A 283 5.04 10.39 11.81
C ASP A 283 5.65 10.59 13.21
N GLU A 284 5.25 9.78 14.20
CA GLU A 284 5.86 9.81 15.54
C GLU A 284 7.29 9.26 15.53
N MET A 285 7.59 8.21 14.76
CA MET A 285 8.97 7.75 14.55
C MET A 285 9.87 8.86 13.97
N PHE A 286 9.35 9.70 13.07
CA PHE A 286 10.09 10.86 12.56
C PHE A 286 10.33 11.91 13.64
N LYS A 287 9.37 12.17 14.52
CA LYS A 287 9.54 13.12 15.62
C LYS A 287 10.62 12.66 16.60
N ILE A 288 10.71 11.35 16.89
CA ILE A 288 11.80 10.77 17.69
C ILE A 288 13.15 11.05 17.03
N SER A 289 13.29 10.80 15.73
CA SER A 289 14.55 11.02 14.99
C SER A 289 15.05 12.48 15.00
N ASN A 290 14.15 13.42 15.28
CA ASN A 290 14.43 14.85 15.33
C ASN A 290 14.70 15.39 16.75
N ARG A 291 14.59 14.59 17.82
CA ARG A 291 14.92 15.04 19.19
C ARG A 291 16.44 15.23 19.32
N PRO A 292 16.92 16.41 19.78
CA PRO A 292 18.35 16.65 19.99
C PRO A 292 18.99 15.76 21.06
N ASP A 293 18.15 15.06 21.84
CA ASP A 293 18.47 14.33 23.07
C ASP A 293 18.46 12.81 22.87
N VAL A 294 18.37 12.31 21.64
CA VAL A 294 18.58 10.88 21.35
C VAL A 294 20.04 10.56 21.68
N LYS A 295 20.28 10.11 22.92
CA LYS A 295 21.58 9.66 23.41
C LYS A 295 22.12 8.62 22.43
N GLU A 296 23.41 8.71 22.11
CA GLU A 296 24.17 7.83 21.19
C GLU A 296 24.27 6.35 21.63
N GLY A 297 23.32 5.86 22.42
CA GLY A 297 23.26 4.48 22.87
C GLY A 297 22.67 3.57 21.79
N LYS A 298 23.53 2.79 21.13
CA LYS A 298 23.29 1.72 20.11
C LYS A 298 23.34 2.13 18.63
N ALA A 299 23.36 3.41 18.27
CA ALA A 299 23.47 3.79 16.87
C ALA A 299 24.91 3.66 16.33
N VAL A 300 25.08 2.96 15.21
CA VAL A 300 26.36 2.72 14.52
C VAL A 300 26.55 3.74 13.40
N ARG A 301 27.75 4.35 13.29
CA ARG A 301 28.01 5.32 12.23
C ARG A 301 28.42 4.63 10.93
N LEU A 302 27.69 4.90 9.84
CA LEU A 302 28.07 4.45 8.50
C LEU A 302 29.02 5.47 7.85
N VAL A 303 30.17 4.97 7.37
CA VAL A 303 31.18 5.76 6.68
C VAL A 303 31.10 5.46 5.18
N LEU A 304 30.74 6.48 4.40
CA LEU A 304 30.66 6.44 2.95
C LEU A 304 31.60 7.48 2.33
N LYS A 305 31.88 7.32 1.03
CA LYS A 305 32.62 8.31 0.22
C LYS A 305 31.79 9.55 -0.15
N ILE A 306 30.50 9.56 0.20
CA ILE A 306 29.62 10.72 0.05
C ILE A 306 29.60 11.51 1.37
N PRO A 307 29.44 12.84 1.33
CA PRO A 307 29.54 13.67 2.53
C PRO A 307 28.29 13.62 3.43
N LEU A 308 27.59 12.49 3.51
CA LEU A 308 26.41 12.33 4.36
C LEU A 308 26.77 11.68 5.70
N LYS A 309 26.27 12.23 6.81
CA LYS A 309 26.43 11.63 8.15
C LYS A 309 25.25 10.72 8.44
N ILE A 310 25.44 9.41 8.29
CA ILE A 310 24.40 8.40 8.49
C ILE A 310 24.67 7.61 9.78
N TYR A 311 23.64 7.46 10.60
CA TYR A 311 23.63 6.66 11.82
C TYR A 311 22.60 5.53 11.66
N ILE A 312 23.00 4.30 11.96
CA ILE A 312 22.20 3.09 11.77
C ILE A 312 21.80 2.54 13.13
N ILE A 313 20.53 2.16 13.27
CA ILE A 313 20.02 1.34 14.36
C ILE A 313 19.65 -0.01 13.76
N ASP A 314 20.33 -1.07 14.20
CA ASP A 314 20.01 -2.43 13.76
C ASP A 314 18.85 -2.98 14.58
N LEU A 315 17.79 -3.40 13.89
CA LEU A 315 16.60 -4.01 14.45
C LEU A 315 16.71 -5.53 14.55
N ASN A 316 17.58 -6.15 13.74
CA ASN A 316 18.05 -7.55 13.74
C ASN A 316 18.48 -7.93 12.31
N GLY A 317 19.76 -8.26 12.11
CA GLY A 317 20.28 -8.75 10.83
C GLY A 317 20.41 -7.69 9.73
N GLY A 318 20.35 -6.41 10.08
CA GLY A 318 20.57 -5.30 9.14
C GLY A 318 22.06 -5.02 8.88
N ILE A 319 22.95 -5.40 9.80
CA ILE A 319 24.40 -5.23 9.71
C ILE A 319 25.15 -6.49 10.16
N GLU A 320 26.34 -6.74 9.61
CA GLU A 320 27.15 -7.93 9.90
C GLU A 320 27.92 -7.84 11.23
N THR A 321 28.39 -6.65 11.59
CA THR A 321 29.27 -6.43 12.75
C THR A 321 28.85 -5.25 13.61
N ALA A 322 28.81 -5.46 14.93
CA ALA A 322 28.49 -4.44 15.93
C ALA A 322 29.70 -3.52 16.24
N ALA A 323 30.33 -2.96 15.21
CA ALA A 323 31.37 -1.96 15.37
C ALA A 323 30.77 -0.56 15.50
N LYS A 324 31.44 0.38 16.19
CA LYS A 324 30.97 1.78 16.29
C LYS A 324 30.97 2.51 14.94
N ARG A 325 31.77 2.04 13.98
CA ARG A 325 31.83 2.56 12.61
C ARG A 325 31.85 1.40 11.64
N ILE A 326 31.02 1.48 10.60
CA ILE A 326 30.93 0.46 9.56
C ILE A 326 30.98 1.09 8.17
N THR A 327 31.25 0.28 7.16
CA THR A 327 31.26 0.69 5.75
C THR A 327 30.07 0.08 5.01
N ALA A 328 29.86 0.46 3.74
CA ALA A 328 28.77 -0.09 2.93
C ALA A 328 28.81 -1.64 2.83
N ASN A 329 30.00 -2.24 2.88
CA ASN A 329 30.16 -3.70 2.79
C ASN A 329 29.61 -4.44 4.02
N ASN A 330 29.42 -3.77 5.14
CA ASN A 330 28.93 -4.38 6.37
C ASN A 330 27.40 -4.32 6.50
N ILE A 331 26.70 -3.76 5.51
CA ILE A 331 25.24 -3.68 5.49
C ILE A 331 24.72 -4.99 4.89
N CYS A 332 23.87 -5.68 5.64
CA CYS A 332 23.21 -6.90 5.20
C CYS A 332 21.80 -6.63 4.67
N SER A 333 21.20 -5.50 5.07
CA SER A 333 19.86 -5.10 4.63
C SER A 333 19.79 -4.97 3.12
N ILE A 334 19.00 -5.85 2.50
CA ILE A 334 18.74 -5.91 1.05
C ILE A 334 18.28 -4.55 0.51
N PRO A 335 17.20 -3.95 1.05
CA PRO A 335 16.71 -2.69 0.49
C PRO A 335 17.71 -1.54 0.70
N MET A 336 18.45 -1.50 1.82
CA MET A 336 19.45 -0.45 2.09
C MET A 336 20.64 -0.54 1.14
N ASN A 337 21.13 -1.74 0.86
CA ASN A 337 22.20 -1.95 -0.12
C ASN A 337 21.80 -1.47 -1.51
N ALA A 338 20.59 -1.82 -1.95
CA ALA A 338 20.05 -1.37 -3.22
C ALA A 338 19.98 0.17 -3.30
N PHE A 339 19.44 0.81 -2.26
CA PHE A 339 19.32 2.26 -2.19
C PHE A 339 20.68 2.97 -2.18
N LEU A 340 21.64 2.51 -1.37
CA LEU A 340 22.99 3.08 -1.30
C LEU A 340 23.77 2.89 -2.61
N LYS A 341 23.60 1.74 -3.29
CA LYS A 341 24.18 1.52 -4.63
C LYS A 341 23.72 2.60 -5.61
N GLY A 342 22.43 2.94 -5.56
CA GLY A 342 21.86 4.08 -6.26
C GLY A 342 22.55 5.40 -5.95
N MET A 343 22.59 5.77 -4.67
CA MET A 343 23.22 7.03 -4.23
C MET A 343 24.70 7.15 -4.63
N MET A 344 25.47 6.07 -4.46
CA MET A 344 26.92 6.05 -4.73
C MET A 344 27.24 6.03 -6.23
N SER A 345 26.29 5.66 -7.08
CA SER A 345 26.47 5.67 -8.54
C SER A 345 26.41 7.08 -9.15
N MET A 346 25.86 8.06 -8.42
CA MET A 346 25.78 9.44 -8.85
C MET A 346 27.01 10.24 -8.41
N LYS A 347 27.48 11.14 -9.27
CA LYS A 347 28.45 12.17 -8.83
C LYS A 347 27.77 13.07 -7.82
N TRP A 348 28.35 13.19 -6.62
CA TRP A 348 27.76 14.04 -5.59
C TRP A 348 27.75 15.49 -6.06
N PRO A 349 26.59 16.18 -6.06
CA PRO A 349 26.52 17.55 -6.52
C PRO A 349 27.41 18.44 -5.66
N GLY A 350 28.35 19.14 -6.29
CA GLY A 350 29.15 20.19 -5.68
C GLY A 350 28.27 21.36 -5.20
N PRO A 351 28.82 22.29 -4.41
CA PRO A 351 28.09 23.51 -4.06
C PRO A 351 27.72 24.27 -5.34
N LYS A 352 26.42 24.49 -5.57
CA LYS A 352 25.94 25.21 -6.76
C LYS A 352 26.42 26.68 -6.74
N PRO A 353 26.72 27.29 -7.90
CA PRO A 353 27.31 28.62 -7.96
C PRO A 353 26.46 29.67 -7.27
N LYS A 354 27.12 30.51 -6.46
CA LYS A 354 26.53 31.63 -5.72
C LYS A 354 26.34 32.81 -6.67
N THR A 355 25.18 32.94 -7.30
CA THR A 355 24.81 34.22 -7.92
C THR A 355 24.48 35.20 -6.79
N ALA A 356 25.26 36.28 -6.66
CA ALA A 356 25.21 37.21 -5.52
C ALA A 356 23.80 37.77 -5.23
N LEU A 357 22.98 37.96 -6.27
CA LEU A 357 21.59 38.43 -6.13
C LEU A 357 20.65 37.41 -5.45
N GLY A 358 20.83 36.12 -5.72
CA GLY A 358 19.96 35.07 -5.15
C GLY A 358 20.36 34.65 -3.74
N PHE A 359 21.65 34.79 -3.39
CA PHE A 359 22.12 34.51 -2.03
C PHE A 359 21.67 35.60 -1.05
N ALA A 360 21.64 36.86 -1.49
CA ALA A 360 21.12 37.97 -0.68
C ALA A 360 19.64 37.80 -0.33
N SER A 361 18.80 37.32 -1.26
CA SER A 361 17.39 37.05 -0.98
C SER A 361 17.19 35.89 -0.02
N VAL A 362 17.96 34.80 -0.16
CA VAL A 362 17.91 33.66 0.75
C VAL A 362 18.39 34.05 2.16
N VAL A 363 19.43 34.87 2.27
CA VAL A 363 19.91 35.40 3.57
C VAL A 363 18.89 36.35 4.19
N ALA A 364 18.21 37.18 3.39
CA ALA A 364 17.15 38.07 3.85
C ALA A 364 15.91 37.28 4.34
N ASP A 365 15.46 36.26 3.59
CA ASP A 365 14.35 35.39 3.97
C ASP A 365 14.68 34.62 5.27
N ILE A 366 15.91 34.15 5.43
CA ILE A 366 16.40 33.49 6.67
C ILE A 366 16.45 34.46 7.87
N ALA A 367 16.71 35.74 7.63
CA ALA A 367 16.78 36.75 8.68
C ALA A 367 15.39 37.16 9.20
N ILE A 368 14.33 36.96 8.40
CA ILE A 368 12.95 37.31 8.74
C ILE A 368 12.24 36.18 9.51
N GLU A 369 12.68 34.92 9.36
CA GLU A 369 12.12 33.76 10.08
C GLU A 369 13.04 33.22 11.21
N PRO A 370 12.75 33.50 12.49
CA PRO A 370 13.60 33.07 13.62
C PRO A 370 13.74 31.54 13.76
N SER A 371 12.83 30.76 13.17
CA SER A 371 12.82 29.29 13.17
C SER A 371 13.91 28.66 12.28
N LEU A 372 14.41 29.38 11.26
CA LEU A 372 15.43 28.90 10.33
C LEU A 372 16.86 29.03 10.87
N SER A 373 17.08 29.91 11.85
CA SER A 373 18.40 30.23 12.43
C SER A 373 19.03 29.09 13.25
N ARG A 374 18.23 28.10 13.70
CA ARG A 374 18.70 26.93 14.47
C ARG A 374 19.35 25.82 13.62
N TYR A 375 19.27 25.89 12.28
CA TYR A 375 19.72 24.84 11.36
C TYR A 375 21.13 25.05 10.78
N ARG A 376 22.09 25.39 11.64
CA ARG A 376 23.50 25.49 11.26
C ARG A 376 24.16 24.10 11.30
N GLY A 377 23.96 23.28 10.27
CA GLY A 377 24.71 22.02 10.12
C GLY A 377 24.10 21.02 9.14
N TRP A 378 24.96 20.27 8.45
CA TRP A 378 24.59 19.03 7.77
C TRP A 378 23.93 18.11 8.80
N GLY A 379 22.60 18.06 8.82
CA GLY A 379 21.85 17.30 9.82
C GLY A 379 22.21 15.82 9.78
N LYS A 380 22.13 15.15 10.93
CA LYS A 380 22.33 13.69 11.01
C LYS A 380 21.19 13.01 10.24
N SER A 381 21.53 12.02 9.41
CA SER A 381 20.57 11.10 8.79
C SER A 381 20.55 9.81 9.59
N PHE A 382 19.38 9.19 9.74
CA PHE A 382 19.18 8.00 10.55
C PHE A 382 18.55 6.89 9.72
N ALA A 383 19.03 5.66 9.88
CA ALA A 383 18.46 4.49 9.26
C ALA A 383 18.14 3.43 10.32
N LEU A 384 16.94 2.84 10.26
CA LEU A 384 16.59 1.63 11.00
C LEU A 384 16.58 0.45 10.02
N LEU A 385 17.34 -0.60 10.30
CA LEU A 385 17.58 -1.68 9.36
C LEU A 385 17.27 -3.05 9.96
N SER A 386 16.71 -3.94 9.16
CA SER A 386 16.80 -5.40 9.34
C SER A 386 17.26 -6.03 8.02
N GLY A 387 17.37 -7.37 7.95
CA GLY A 387 17.75 -8.06 6.71
C GLY A 387 16.88 -7.69 5.50
N GLU A 388 15.57 -7.61 5.68
CA GLU A 388 14.60 -7.35 4.59
C GLU A 388 13.92 -5.99 4.69
N TYR A 389 14.16 -5.23 5.76
CA TYR A 389 13.49 -3.95 6.02
C TYR A 389 14.49 -2.80 6.15
N MET A 390 14.07 -1.63 5.68
CA MET A 390 14.76 -0.37 5.88
C MET A 390 13.75 0.74 6.14
N ASN A 391 14.06 1.62 7.09
CA ASN A 391 13.52 2.97 7.17
C ASN A 391 14.69 3.95 7.22
N PHE A 392 14.87 4.75 6.17
CA PHE A 392 15.98 5.68 6.04
C PHE A 392 15.48 7.12 5.97
N SER A 393 15.71 7.86 7.05
CA SER A 393 15.44 9.30 7.17
C SER A 393 16.68 10.10 6.76
N ILE A 394 16.59 10.73 5.60
CA ILE A 394 17.69 11.40 4.91
C ILE A 394 17.54 12.90 5.06
N ARG A 395 18.57 13.54 5.60
CA ARG A 395 18.61 15.00 5.77
C ARG A 395 19.68 15.62 4.87
N LEU A 396 19.23 16.29 3.81
CA LEU A 396 20.10 16.88 2.79
C LEU A 396 19.93 18.41 2.75
N GLY A 397 20.54 19.10 3.71
CA GLY A 397 20.39 20.56 3.85
C GLY A 397 19.01 20.92 4.38
N TYR A 398 18.19 21.56 3.53
CA TYR A 398 16.87 22.13 3.89
C TYR A 398 15.66 21.25 3.53
N HIS A 399 15.88 20.07 2.92
CA HIS A 399 14.81 19.11 2.66
C HIS A 399 15.06 17.81 3.42
N LEU A 400 13.96 17.16 3.78
CA LEU A 400 13.89 15.89 4.47
C LEU A 400 13.21 14.89 3.54
N THR A 401 13.86 13.75 3.34
CA THR A 401 13.29 12.63 2.60
C THR A 401 13.32 11.41 3.50
N THR A 402 12.20 10.72 3.64
CA THR A 402 12.22 9.37 4.22
C THR A 402 11.89 8.35 3.13
N VAL A 403 12.67 7.27 3.11
CA VAL A 403 12.36 6.08 2.34
C VAL A 403 12.20 4.89 3.30
N GLU A 404 11.04 4.26 3.28
CA GLU A 404 10.76 3.01 3.96
C GLU A 404 10.57 1.91 2.90
N ALA A 405 11.14 0.74 3.11
CA ALA A 405 10.96 -0.38 2.20
C ALA A 405 11.05 -1.73 2.90
N TYR A 406 10.27 -2.67 2.37
CA TYR A 406 10.37 -4.09 2.68
C TYR A 406 10.62 -4.86 1.38
N ALA A 407 11.69 -5.66 1.36
CA ALA A 407 12.12 -6.45 0.22
C ALA A 407 12.44 -7.88 0.67
N GLY A 408 11.43 -8.74 0.65
CA GLY A 408 11.53 -10.16 0.95
C GLY A 408 10.98 -11.04 -0.18
N ASP A 409 10.92 -12.34 0.06
CA ASP A 409 10.55 -13.31 -0.98
C ASP A 409 9.05 -13.33 -1.27
N ASN A 410 8.21 -12.89 -0.32
CA ASN A 410 6.77 -12.77 -0.52
C ASN A 410 6.41 -11.44 -1.21
N ILE A 411 5.93 -11.54 -2.45
CA ILE A 411 5.50 -10.40 -3.27
C ILE A 411 4.46 -9.54 -2.53
N ASP A 412 3.49 -10.14 -1.83
CA ASP A 412 2.39 -9.39 -1.21
C ASP A 412 2.86 -8.46 -0.08
N HIS A 413 4.03 -8.74 0.52
CA HIS A 413 4.60 -7.94 1.61
C HIS A 413 5.58 -6.87 1.12
N ASN A 414 6.00 -6.95 -0.14
CA ASN A 414 7.01 -6.05 -0.67
C ASN A 414 6.44 -4.67 -0.95
N TYR A 415 7.10 -3.62 -0.47
CA TYR A 415 6.69 -2.25 -0.69
C TYR A 415 7.85 -1.26 -0.62
N ILE A 416 7.63 -0.08 -1.20
CA ILE A 416 8.43 1.12 -0.96
C ILE A 416 7.46 2.26 -0.65
N ARG A 417 7.73 3.00 0.43
CA ARG A 417 7.06 4.25 0.78
C ARG A 417 8.09 5.36 0.83
N LEU A 418 7.79 6.48 0.19
CA LEU A 418 8.63 7.67 0.15
C LEU A 418 7.83 8.87 0.64
N HIS A 419 8.40 9.58 1.61
CA HIS A 419 7.92 10.88 2.06
C HIS A 419 8.97 11.94 1.74
N PHE A 420 8.54 13.03 1.14
CA PHE A 420 9.41 14.14 0.79
C PHE A 420 8.80 15.46 1.25
N LYS A 421 9.60 16.28 1.94
CA LYS A 421 9.18 17.61 2.40
C LYS A 421 10.34 18.61 2.45
N GLY A 422 10.01 19.86 2.13
CA GLY A 422 10.85 21.03 2.43
C GLY A 422 11.71 21.48 1.26
N GLY A 423 12.69 22.34 1.56
CA GLY A 423 13.57 23.00 0.58
C GLY A 423 14.07 24.36 1.06
N GLY A 424 15.17 24.83 0.46
CA GLY A 424 15.87 26.06 0.86
C GLY A 424 15.58 27.25 -0.04
N ALA A 425 14.58 27.14 -0.91
CA ALA A 425 14.16 28.17 -1.86
C ALA A 425 12.72 28.63 -1.59
N SER A 426 12.24 29.61 -2.36
CA SER A 426 10.86 30.07 -2.28
C SER A 426 9.85 28.95 -2.56
N ILE A 427 8.65 29.08 -1.99
CA ILE A 427 7.58 28.07 -2.07
C ILE A 427 7.31 27.62 -3.51
N GLU A 428 7.29 28.54 -4.47
CA GLU A 428 7.08 28.25 -5.90
C GLU A 428 8.14 27.29 -6.46
N ARG A 429 9.42 27.49 -6.10
CA ARG A 429 10.50 26.63 -6.59
C ARG A 429 10.52 25.28 -5.89
N ARG A 430 10.12 25.23 -4.62
CA ARG A 430 9.91 23.95 -3.91
C ARG A 430 8.79 23.15 -4.57
N ILE A 431 7.68 23.81 -4.95
CA ILE A 431 6.57 23.21 -5.71
C ILE A 431 7.04 22.68 -7.07
N ARG A 432 7.89 23.42 -7.80
CA ARG A 432 8.46 22.93 -9.07
C ARG A 432 9.31 21.68 -8.88
N ARG A 433 10.09 21.60 -7.79
CA ARG A 433 10.86 20.38 -7.47
C ARG A 433 9.94 19.21 -7.13
N THR A 434 8.89 19.42 -6.35
CA THR A 434 7.96 18.32 -6.04
C THR A 434 7.17 17.87 -7.27
N ARG A 435 6.92 18.76 -8.24
CA ARG A 435 6.42 18.39 -9.58
C ARG A 435 7.42 17.48 -10.32
N LEU A 436 8.69 17.86 -10.42
CA LEU A 436 9.72 17.01 -11.04
C LEU A 436 9.75 15.60 -10.42
N ILE A 437 9.79 15.54 -9.08
CA ILE A 437 9.86 14.28 -8.35
C ILE A 437 8.60 13.44 -8.63
N LYS A 438 7.42 14.06 -8.62
CA LYS A 438 6.15 13.39 -8.93
C LYS A 438 6.19 12.75 -10.32
N GLU A 439 6.53 13.52 -11.35
CA GLU A 439 6.52 13.04 -12.74
C GLU A 439 7.51 11.88 -12.97
N ILE A 440 8.66 11.90 -12.27
CA ILE A 440 9.62 10.78 -12.32
C ILE A 440 9.04 9.55 -11.61
N LEU A 441 8.46 9.72 -10.42
CA LEU A 441 7.93 8.61 -9.62
C LEU A 441 6.73 7.93 -10.31
N GLU A 442 5.82 8.69 -10.92
CA GLU A 442 4.70 8.14 -11.70
C GLU A 442 5.19 7.28 -12.88
N LYS A 443 6.27 7.68 -13.55
CA LYS A 443 6.91 6.87 -14.62
C LYS A 443 7.59 5.61 -14.09
N LEU A 444 7.88 5.55 -12.80
CA LEU A 444 8.43 4.39 -12.12
C LEU A 444 7.33 3.54 -11.44
N ASP A 445 6.07 3.72 -11.85
CA ASP A 445 4.88 3.03 -11.33
C ASP A 445 4.52 3.33 -9.86
N PHE A 446 5.04 4.42 -9.28
CA PHE A 446 4.60 4.83 -7.95
C PHE A 446 3.24 5.53 -8.02
N GLU A 447 2.39 5.23 -7.06
CA GLU A 447 1.24 6.07 -6.74
C GLU A 447 1.74 7.28 -5.94
N VAL A 448 1.43 8.51 -6.40
CA VAL A 448 1.99 9.74 -5.82
C VAL A 448 0.89 10.74 -5.46
N ASP A 449 0.86 11.13 -4.18
CA ASP A 449 0.05 12.23 -3.66
C ASP A 449 0.93 13.45 -3.39
N ARG A 450 0.58 14.60 -3.97
CA ARG A 450 1.35 15.84 -3.83
C ARG A 450 0.47 16.98 -3.33
N ILE A 451 0.85 17.58 -2.20
CA ILE A 451 0.19 18.76 -1.62
C ILE A 451 1.25 19.84 -1.43
N GLY A 452 1.25 20.87 -2.29
CA GLY A 452 2.26 21.93 -2.25
C GLY A 452 3.70 21.39 -2.43
N ASP A 453 4.54 21.61 -1.41
CA ASP A 453 5.93 21.14 -1.33
C ASP A 453 6.12 19.83 -0.54
N MET A 454 5.01 19.16 -0.24
CA MET A 454 4.97 17.82 0.32
C MET A 454 4.59 16.80 -0.75
N LEU A 455 5.24 15.63 -0.70
CA LEU A 455 4.99 14.52 -1.62
C LEU A 455 5.05 13.20 -0.84
N ASN A 456 4.01 12.40 -1.00
CA ASN A 456 3.93 11.02 -0.56
C ASN A 456 3.92 10.13 -1.80
N ALA A 457 4.70 9.07 -1.80
CA ALA A 457 4.69 8.09 -2.87
C ALA A 457 4.73 6.68 -2.31
N ARG A 458 4.02 5.76 -2.95
CA ARG A 458 4.01 4.35 -2.57
C ARG A 458 4.01 3.43 -3.78
N ILE A 459 4.60 2.27 -3.59
CA ILE A 459 4.49 1.14 -4.52
C ILE A 459 4.46 -0.14 -3.70
N THR A 460 3.68 -1.11 -4.13
CA THR A 460 3.49 -2.38 -3.44
C THR A 460 3.52 -3.52 -4.44
N ARG A 461 3.84 -4.73 -3.98
CA ARG A 461 3.67 -5.99 -4.72
C ARG A 461 4.50 -6.19 -5.97
N TYR A 462 5.76 -5.83 -5.85
CA TYR A 462 6.78 -6.19 -6.82
C TYR A 462 7.61 -7.36 -6.30
N GLN A 463 8.16 -8.15 -7.22
CA GLN A 463 9.20 -9.11 -6.90
C GLN A 463 10.38 -8.38 -6.25
N ARG A 464 11.08 -9.08 -5.36
CA ARG A 464 12.23 -8.54 -4.63
C ARG A 464 13.25 -7.86 -5.54
N SER A 465 13.60 -8.48 -6.67
CA SER A 465 14.52 -7.93 -7.67
C SER A 465 14.07 -6.57 -8.21
N ALA A 466 12.79 -6.42 -8.51
CA ALA A 466 12.21 -5.16 -8.99
C ALA A 466 12.14 -4.09 -7.89
N ILE A 467 11.92 -4.46 -6.63
CA ILE A 467 12.02 -3.53 -5.49
C ILE A 467 13.45 -3.02 -5.34
N GLU A 468 14.46 -3.91 -5.42
CA GLU A 468 15.87 -3.54 -5.37
C GLU A 468 16.24 -2.58 -6.51
N GLU A 469 15.77 -2.84 -7.73
CA GLU A 469 15.97 -1.94 -8.87
C GLU A 469 15.36 -0.56 -8.63
N LYS A 470 14.09 -0.50 -8.24
CA LYS A 470 13.38 0.76 -7.94
C LYS A 470 14.06 1.52 -6.79
N LEU A 471 14.53 0.84 -5.75
CA LEU A 471 15.30 1.47 -4.65
C LEU A 471 16.63 2.06 -5.12
N SER A 472 17.34 1.38 -6.03
CA SER A 472 18.55 1.90 -6.64
C SER A 472 18.26 3.18 -7.44
N ILE A 473 17.16 3.24 -8.18
CA ILE A 473 16.74 4.45 -8.92
C ILE A 473 16.35 5.56 -7.94
N LEU A 474 15.62 5.26 -6.87
CA LEU A 474 15.27 6.23 -5.82
C LEU A 474 16.52 6.81 -5.13
N GLY A 475 17.54 5.98 -4.90
CA GLY A 475 18.84 6.44 -4.39
C GLY A 475 19.50 7.46 -5.32
N ARG A 476 19.46 7.22 -6.64
CA ARG A 476 19.95 8.19 -7.66
C ARG A 476 19.12 9.47 -7.64
N LEU A 477 17.79 9.34 -7.65
CA LEU A 477 16.85 10.47 -7.63
C LEU A 477 17.07 11.36 -6.40
N THR A 478 17.33 10.76 -5.24
CA THR A 478 17.61 11.47 -3.99
C THR A 478 18.86 12.35 -4.11
N VAL A 479 19.91 11.84 -4.75
CA VAL A 479 21.15 12.61 -4.97
C VAL A 479 20.96 13.67 -6.07
N TYR A 480 20.25 13.32 -7.15
CA TYR A 480 19.98 14.20 -8.29
C TYR A 480 19.17 15.43 -7.88
N THR A 481 18.14 15.23 -7.05
CA THR A 481 17.20 16.30 -6.64
C THR A 481 17.73 17.20 -5.52
N LYS A 482 18.92 16.89 -5.00
CA LYS A 482 19.59 17.69 -3.97
C LYS A 482 19.73 19.15 -4.42
N GLN A 483 19.04 20.04 -3.71
CA GLN A 483 19.05 21.49 -3.94
C GLN A 483 18.64 21.91 -5.38
N LEU A 484 17.88 21.08 -6.12
CA LEU A 484 17.36 21.49 -7.43
C LEU A 484 16.38 22.68 -7.34
N ASP A 485 15.66 22.79 -6.22
CA ASP A 485 14.77 23.92 -5.91
C ASP A 485 15.48 25.28 -5.97
N MET A 486 16.78 25.34 -5.69
CA MET A 486 17.54 26.60 -5.74
C MET A 486 17.69 27.18 -7.16
N ILE A 487 17.54 26.35 -8.19
CA ILE A 487 17.77 26.73 -9.59
C ILE A 487 16.54 26.58 -10.50
N MET A 488 15.39 26.17 -9.94
CA MET A 488 14.14 25.99 -10.67
C MET A 488 13.36 27.32 -10.81
N PHE A 489 13.90 28.23 -11.63
CA PHE A 489 13.33 29.57 -11.83
C PHE A 489 12.06 29.57 -12.70
N SER A 490 11.91 28.58 -13.59
CA SER A 490 10.76 28.42 -14.48
C SER A 490 10.42 26.95 -14.70
N ASP A 491 9.25 26.71 -15.27
CA ASP A 491 8.76 25.35 -15.56
C ASP A 491 9.58 24.65 -16.66
N ALA A 492 10.19 25.42 -17.58
CA ALA A 492 11.08 24.85 -18.60
C ALA A 492 12.31 24.14 -17.99
N PHE A 493 12.79 24.58 -16.83
CA PHE A 493 13.85 23.86 -16.11
C PHE A 493 13.36 22.50 -15.61
N VAL A 494 12.10 22.41 -15.18
CA VAL A 494 11.50 21.14 -14.70
C VAL A 494 11.52 20.11 -15.82
N ASP A 495 11.04 20.50 -17.01
CA ASP A 495 10.95 19.60 -18.16
C ASP A 495 12.33 19.17 -18.67
N CYS A 496 13.30 20.09 -18.66
CA CYS A 496 14.69 19.79 -19.02
C CYS A 496 15.33 18.76 -18.07
N TYR A 497 15.20 18.97 -16.75
CA TYR A 497 15.72 18.03 -15.74
C TYR A 497 14.97 16.70 -15.74
N LEU A 498 13.68 16.70 -16.07
CA LEU A 498 12.92 15.47 -16.26
C LEU A 498 13.49 14.65 -17.42
N GLN A 499 13.70 15.28 -18.58
CA GLN A 499 14.24 14.61 -19.75
C GLN A 499 15.67 14.10 -19.53
N GLU A 500 16.52 14.89 -18.86
CA GLU A 500 17.88 14.49 -18.51
C GLU A 500 17.87 13.22 -17.65
N PHE A 501 17.09 13.21 -16.56
CA PHE A 501 17.00 12.05 -15.68
C PHE A 501 16.44 10.81 -16.39
N MET A 502 15.40 10.98 -17.21
CA MET A 502 14.77 9.87 -17.94
C MET A 502 15.67 9.29 -19.03
N LYS A 503 16.51 10.11 -19.69
CA LYS A 503 17.46 9.62 -20.68
C LYS A 503 18.51 8.69 -20.05
N ASP A 504 19.03 9.08 -18.88
CA ASP A 504 19.94 8.24 -18.11
C ASP A 504 19.25 6.96 -17.62
N TYR A 505 17.96 7.03 -17.28
CA TYR A 505 17.15 5.87 -16.89
C TYR A 505 16.95 4.87 -18.04
N SER A 506 16.52 5.33 -19.22
CA SER A 506 16.29 4.43 -20.37
C SER A 506 17.57 3.73 -20.85
N LEU A 507 18.73 4.36 -20.70
CA LEU A 507 20.03 3.74 -20.99
C LEU A 507 20.41 2.63 -19.99
N ILE A 508 19.81 2.63 -18.80
CA ILE A 508 20.01 1.60 -17.77
C ILE A 508 19.06 0.43 -18.02
N GLU A 509 17.77 0.68 -18.31
CA GLU A 509 16.82 -0.37 -18.70
C GLU A 509 17.32 -1.18 -19.91
N ALA A 510 17.86 -0.50 -20.92
CA ALA A 510 18.39 -1.14 -22.13
C ALA A 510 19.64 -2.03 -21.89
N LYS A 511 20.26 -1.98 -20.71
CA LYS A 511 21.41 -2.83 -20.33
C LYS A 511 21.03 -3.97 -19.37
N SER A 512 19.81 -3.94 -18.84
CA SER A 512 19.27 -4.91 -17.88
C SER A 512 18.39 -5.98 -18.54
N HIS A 513 18.07 -5.81 -19.83
CA HIS A 513 17.50 -6.81 -20.74
C HIS A 513 18.59 -7.35 -21.66
#